data_AF-A0A7V7WGF2-F1
#
_entry.id   AF-A0A7V7WGF2-F1
#
_cell.length_a   1.000
_cell.length_b   1.000
_cell.length_c   1.000
_cell.angle_alpha   90.00
_cell.angle_beta   90.00
_cell.angle_gamma   90.00
#
_symmetry.space_group_name_H-M   'P 1'
#
loop_
_entity.id
_entity.type
_entity.pdbx_description
1 polymer ?
#
loop_
_entity_poly.entity_id
_entity_poly.type
_entity_poly.pdbx_seq_one_letter_code
_entity_poly.pdbx_strand_id
1 'polypeptide(L)'
;MNAKFLDEKGQERVMTMGCYGIGVSRTAAAAIEQNHDANGIVWPYPIAPFHFHLVTLNVGDAAVLQASRELYEGMRRAGLEVLWDDRDENPGVKFKDSDLLGIPY
;
A
#
# COMPACT_ATOMS: atom_id res chain seq x y z
N MET A 1 11.51 16.80 36.18
CA MET A 1 12.19 15.54 35.78
C MET A 1 13.67 15.68 36.08
N ASN A 2 14.30 14.69 36.72
CA ASN A 2 15.69 14.74 37.19
C ASN A 2 16.38 13.40 36.83
N ALA A 3 16.35 13.04 35.55
CA ALA A 3 16.90 11.77 35.05
C ALA A 3 18.44 11.80 35.11
N LYS A 4 18.96 11.30 36.23
CA LYS A 4 20.40 11.23 36.52
C LYS A 4 20.84 9.77 36.68
N PHE A 5 22.11 9.53 36.43
CA PHE A 5 22.79 8.26 36.71
C PHE A 5 24.14 8.54 37.40
N LEU A 6 24.72 7.54 38.06
CA LEU A 6 26.09 7.64 38.58
C LEU A 6 27.06 7.13 37.52
N ASP A 7 28.08 7.93 37.20
CA ASP A 7 29.16 7.47 36.32
C ASP A 7 30.13 6.51 37.06
N GLU A 8 31.14 6.02 36.35
CA GLU A 8 32.14 5.08 36.89
C GLU A 8 32.91 5.63 38.12
N LYS A 9 32.88 6.94 38.34
CA LYS A 9 33.51 7.62 39.48
C LYS A 9 32.51 7.91 40.60
N GLY A 10 31.28 7.40 40.50
CA GLY A 10 30.20 7.66 41.46
C GLY A 10 29.69 9.10 41.42
N GLN A 11 29.93 9.84 40.33
CA GLN A 11 29.43 11.21 40.21
C GLN A 11 28.07 11.22 39.53
N GLU A 12 27.14 12.03 40.05
CA GLU A 12 25.86 12.25 39.37
C GLU A 12 26.06 12.92 38.02
N ARG A 13 25.56 12.29 36.97
CA ARG A 13 25.50 12.79 35.60
C ARG A 13 24.06 12.82 35.12
N VAL A 14 23.71 13.83 34.32
CA VAL A 14 22.43 13.87 33.61
C VAL A 14 22.50 12.91 32.42
N MET A 15 21.43 12.16 32.17
CA MET A 15 21.38 11.26 31.01
C MET A 15 21.45 12.05 29.70
N THR A 16 22.31 11.60 28.78
CA THR A 16 22.26 12.05 27.38
C THR A 16 21.09 11.35 26.70
N MET A 17 20.13 12.11 26.19
CA MET A 17 18.92 11.58 25.57
C MET A 17 18.88 11.92 24.08
N GLY A 18 18.45 10.97 23.27
CA GLY A 18 18.10 11.18 21.85
C GLY A 18 16.59 11.18 21.67
N CYS A 19 16.11 11.96 20.71
CA CYS A 19 14.71 11.95 20.29
C CYS A 19 14.64 11.89 18.77
N TYR A 20 13.81 11.00 18.23
CA TYR A 20 13.62 10.78 16.80
C TYR A 20 12.14 10.61 16.52
N GLY A 21 11.67 11.14 15.38
CA GLY A 21 10.27 11.05 14.99
C GLY A 21 10.11 11.03 13.49
N ILE A 22 9.20 10.18 13.01
CA ILE A 22 8.79 10.10 11.61
C ILE A 22 7.28 10.34 11.58
N GLY A 23 6.84 11.27 10.73
CA GLY A 23 5.42 11.53 10.53
C GLY A 23 4.81 10.48 9.61
N VAL A 24 4.38 9.33 10.15
CA VAL A 24 3.86 8.19 9.37
C VAL A 24 2.80 8.62 8.34
N SER A 25 1.79 9.39 8.76
CA SER A 25 0.75 9.88 7.86
C SER A 25 1.28 10.84 6.79
N ARG A 26 2.31 11.63 7.13
CA ARG A 26 2.98 12.55 6.17
C ARG A 26 3.81 11.78 5.16
N THR A 27 4.42 10.67 5.55
CA THR A 27 5.19 9.81 4.64
C THR A 27 4.31 9.26 3.53
N ALA A 28 3.08 8.83 3.82
CA ALA A 28 2.15 8.36 2.81
C ALA A 28 1.77 9.47 1.80
N ALA A 29 1.43 10.67 2.29
CA ALA A 29 1.13 11.82 1.43
C ALA A 29 2.33 12.24 0.58
N ALA A 30 3.53 12.27 1.17
CA ALA A 30 4.77 12.58 0.45
C ALA A 30 5.09 11.53 -0.62
N ALA A 31 4.80 10.25 -0.37
CA ALA A 31 4.98 9.22 -1.39
C ALA A 31 4.05 9.45 -2.59
N ILE A 32 2.79 9.82 -2.38
CA ILE A 32 1.87 10.17 -3.48
C ILE A 32 2.38 11.41 -4.23
N GLU A 33 2.79 12.46 -3.51
CA GLU A 33 3.30 13.69 -4.12
C GLU A 33 4.52 13.43 -5.02
N GLN A 34 5.39 12.50 -4.64
CA GLN A 34 6.58 12.13 -5.43
C GLN A 34 6.30 11.08 -6.51
N ASN A 35 5.22 10.29 -6.39
CA ASN A 35 4.91 9.18 -7.29
C ASN A 35 3.45 9.28 -7.76
N HIS A 36 3.22 10.12 -8.76
CA HIS A 36 1.95 10.25 -9.47
C HIS A 36 2.20 10.66 -10.92
N ASP A 37 1.20 10.47 -11.77
CA ASP A 37 1.22 10.93 -13.15
C ASP A 37 -0.07 11.70 -13.49
N ALA A 38 -0.33 11.91 -14.78
CA ALA A 38 -1.54 12.61 -15.24
C ALA A 38 -2.84 11.81 -15.00
N ASN A 39 -2.74 10.51 -14.72
CA ASN A 39 -3.86 9.58 -14.60
C ASN A 39 -4.16 9.21 -13.16
N GLY A 40 -3.19 9.26 -12.24
CA GLY A 40 -3.44 8.96 -10.84
C GLY A 40 -2.18 8.78 -9.99
N ILE A 41 -2.38 8.11 -8.85
CA ILE A 41 -1.29 7.74 -7.93
C ILE A 41 -0.44 6.65 -8.60
N VAL A 42 0.84 6.58 -8.27
CA VAL A 42 1.69 5.42 -8.61
C VAL A 42 2.34 4.95 -7.32
N TRP A 43 1.75 3.94 -6.66
CA TRP A 43 2.28 3.51 -5.36
C TRP A 43 3.65 2.83 -5.51
N PRO A 44 4.64 3.20 -4.68
CA PRO A 44 5.83 2.37 -4.51
C PRO A 44 5.43 1.01 -3.94
N TYR A 45 5.94 -0.08 -4.53
CA TYR A 45 5.62 -1.45 -4.13
C TYR A 45 5.61 -1.69 -2.60
N PRO A 46 6.60 -1.22 -1.79
CA PRO A 46 6.64 -1.52 -0.35
C PRO A 46 5.53 -0.90 0.50
N ILE A 47 4.79 0.08 -0.02
CA ILE A 47 3.73 0.80 0.70
C ILE A 47 2.41 0.81 -0.08
N ALA A 48 2.32 0.02 -1.15
CA ALA A 48 1.09 -0.09 -1.92
C ALA A 48 0.01 -0.80 -1.09
N PRO A 49 -1.27 -0.38 -1.19
CA PRO A 49 -2.36 -1.00 -0.44
C PRO A 49 -2.65 -2.44 -0.89
N PHE A 50 -2.41 -2.71 -2.17
CA PHE A 50 -2.40 -4.02 -2.80
C PHE A 50 -1.25 -4.03 -3.81
N HIS A 51 -0.78 -5.21 -4.18
CA HIS A 51 0.28 -5.34 -5.19
C HIS A 51 -0.30 -5.55 -6.59
N PHE A 52 -1.45 -6.22 -6.71
CA PHE A 52 -2.09 -6.53 -7.98
C PHE A 52 -3.56 -6.07 -8.01
N HIS A 53 -4.02 -5.59 -9.16
CA HIS A 53 -5.41 -5.24 -9.44
C HIS A 53 -5.96 -6.12 -10.56
N LEU A 54 -6.71 -7.15 -10.19
CA LEU A 54 -7.37 -8.04 -11.14
C LEU A 54 -8.69 -7.43 -11.59
N VAL A 55 -8.84 -7.14 -12.88
CA VAL A 55 -10.05 -6.54 -13.45
C VAL A 55 -10.79 -7.55 -14.34
N THR A 56 -12.03 -7.89 -13.97
CA THR A 56 -12.90 -8.73 -14.81
C THR A 56 -13.66 -7.86 -15.81
N LEU A 57 -13.42 -8.03 -17.12
CA LEU A 57 -13.99 -7.16 -18.15
C LEU A 57 -15.46 -7.46 -18.49
N ASN A 58 -15.83 -8.73 -18.52
CA ASN A 58 -17.20 -9.16 -18.81
C ASN A 58 -17.71 -10.06 -17.68
N VAL A 59 -18.39 -9.44 -16.72
CA VAL A 59 -18.94 -10.14 -15.54
C VAL A 59 -20.15 -11.01 -15.91
N GLY A 60 -20.87 -10.65 -16.98
CA GLY A 60 -22.01 -11.42 -17.47
C GLY A 60 -21.64 -12.74 -18.15
N ASP A 61 -20.37 -12.92 -18.55
CA ASP A 61 -19.87 -14.19 -19.08
C ASP A 61 -19.36 -15.08 -17.93
N ALA A 62 -20.09 -16.16 -17.68
CA ALA A 62 -19.77 -17.11 -16.62
C ALA A 62 -18.37 -17.74 -16.78
N ALA A 63 -17.89 -17.95 -18.02
CA ALA A 63 -16.57 -18.50 -18.25
C ALA A 63 -15.47 -17.51 -17.85
N VAL A 64 -15.66 -16.23 -18.16
CA VAL A 64 -14.73 -15.14 -17.79
C VAL A 64 -14.71 -14.93 -16.28
N LEU A 65 -15.89 -14.95 -15.64
CA LEU A 65 -15.99 -14.79 -14.19
C LEU A 65 -15.34 -15.96 -13.45
N GLN A 66 -15.57 -17.19 -13.92
CA GLN A 66 -14.96 -18.39 -13.33
C GLN A 66 -13.43 -18.38 -13.50
N ALA A 67 -12.92 -18.02 -14.68
CA ALA A 67 -11.48 -17.89 -14.91
C ALA A 67 -10.85 -16.81 -14.02
N SER A 68 -11.52 -15.66 -13.86
CA SER A 68 -11.07 -14.57 -12.98
C SER A 68 -10.99 -15.03 -11.52
N ARG A 69 -12.01 -15.77 -11.06
CA ARG A 69 -12.04 -16.34 -9.70
C ARG A 69 -10.91 -17.34 -9.47
N GLU A 70 -10.67 -18.23 -10.42
CA GLU A 70 -9.59 -19.22 -10.32
C GLU A 70 -8.21 -18.55 -10.25
N LEU A 71 -7.99 -17.50 -11.06
CA LEU A 71 -6.78 -16.70 -11.02
C LEU A 71 -6.62 -15.99 -9.67
N TYR A 72 -7.67 -15.30 -9.20
CA TYR A 72 -7.67 -14.61 -7.90
C TYR A 72 -7.31 -15.56 -6.75
N GLU A 73 -7.98 -16.71 -6.67
CA GLU A 73 -7.71 -17.71 -5.64
C GLU A 73 -6.33 -18.35 -5.80
N GLY A 74 -5.82 -18.48 -7.03
CA GLY A 74 -4.45 -18.90 -7.30
C GLY A 74 -3.41 -17.92 -6.75
N MET A 75 -3.59 -16.63 -7.04
CA MET A 75 -2.71 -15.56 -6.56
C MET A 75 -2.74 -15.43 -5.03
N ARG A 76 -3.93 -15.50 -4.43
CA ARG A 76 -4.06 -15.49 -2.96
C ARG A 76 -3.39 -16.68 -2.29
N ARG A 77 -3.53 -17.88 -2.87
CA ARG A 77 -2.83 -19.09 -2.38
C ARG A 77 -1.31 -18.98 -2.50
N ALA A 78 -0.80 -18.23 -3.47
CA ALA A 78 0.61 -17.89 -3.60
C ALA A 78 1.07 -16.81 -2.60
N GLY A 79 0.18 -16.26 -1.77
CA GLY A 79 0.48 -15.22 -0.79
C GLY A 79 0.51 -13.80 -1.37
N LEU A 80 -0.04 -13.59 -2.57
CA LEU A 80 -0.11 -12.26 -3.19
C LEU A 80 -1.32 -11.47 -2.68
N GLU A 81 -1.11 -10.16 -2.49
CA GLU A 81 -2.16 -9.20 -2.14
C GLU A 81 -2.78 -8.65 -3.41
N VAL A 82 -4.04 -9.04 -3.66
CA VAL A 82 -4.77 -8.74 -4.90
C VAL A 82 -6.08 -8.04 -4.57
N LEU A 83 -6.32 -6.90 -5.21
CA LEU A 83 -7.65 -6.30 -5.31
C LEU A 83 -8.35 -6.89 -6.54
N TRP A 84 -9.53 -7.48 -6.38
CA TRP A 84 -10.31 -8.00 -7.49
C TRP A 84 -11.52 -7.10 -7.76
N ASP A 85 -11.59 -6.52 -8.96
CA ASP A 85 -12.72 -5.72 -9.45
C ASP A 85 -13.67 -6.58 -10.30
N ASP A 86 -14.62 -7.21 -9.61
CA ASP A 86 -15.71 -8.02 -10.16
C ASP A 86 -17.03 -7.25 -10.34
N ARG A 87 -17.00 -5.91 -10.21
CA ARG A 87 -18.20 -5.05 -10.34
C ARG A 87 -18.81 -5.16 -11.74
N ASP A 88 -20.14 -5.10 -11.87
CA ASP A 88 -20.80 -5.03 -13.18
C ASP A 88 -20.79 -3.59 -13.70
N GLU A 89 -19.61 -3.15 -14.15
CA GLU A 89 -19.34 -1.80 -14.64
C GLU A 89 -18.61 -1.83 -15.97
N ASN A 90 -18.73 -0.75 -16.73
CA ASN A 90 -18.08 -0.63 -18.03
C ASN A 90 -16.54 -0.73 -17.88
N PRO A 91 -15.83 -1.45 -18.78
CA PRO A 91 -14.37 -1.58 -18.72
C PRO A 91 -13.64 -0.25 -18.61
N GLY A 92 -14.11 0.80 -19.30
CA GLY A 92 -13.51 2.13 -19.23
C GLY A 92 -13.57 2.77 -17.84
N VAL A 93 -14.63 2.52 -17.07
CA VAL A 93 -14.75 2.98 -15.68
C VAL A 93 -13.76 2.23 -14.80
N LYS A 94 -13.68 0.89 -14.95
CA LYS A 94 -12.73 0.07 -14.20
C LYS A 94 -11.28 0.44 -14.45
N PHE A 95 -10.91 0.69 -15.71
CA PHE A 95 -9.55 1.12 -16.04
C PHE A 95 -9.25 2.49 -15.47
N LYS A 96 -10.19 3.43 -15.54
CA LYS A 96 -10.00 4.77 -14.94
C LYS A 96 -9.85 4.70 -13.43
N ASP A 97 -10.64 3.87 -12.76
CA ASP A 97 -10.51 3.62 -11.31
C ASP A 97 -9.16 2.96 -11.00
N SER A 98 -8.71 1.99 -11.81
CA SER A 98 -7.41 1.33 -11.66
C SER A 98 -6.25 2.33 -11.76
N ASP A 99 -6.27 3.20 -12.76
CA ASP A 99 -5.27 4.24 -12.95
C ASP A 99 -5.25 5.21 -11.75
N LEU A 100 -6.41 5.60 -11.25
CA LEU A 100 -6.53 6.49 -10.09
C LEU A 100 -6.02 5.84 -8.79
N LEU A 101 -6.32 4.56 -8.59
CA LEU A 101 -5.89 3.80 -7.41
C LEU A 101 -4.38 3.55 -7.39
N GLY A 102 -3.75 3.41 -8.56
CA GLY A 102 -2.29 3.39 -8.67
C GLY A 102 -1.64 2.11 -8.17
N ILE A 103 -2.36 0.99 -8.20
CA ILE A 103 -1.84 -0.32 -7.78
C ILE A 103 -0.74 -0.74 -8.77
N PRO A 104 0.43 -1.23 -8.31
CA PRO A 104 1.59 -1.43 -9.18
C PRO A 104 1.40 -2.40 -10.35
N TYR A 105 0.58 -3.43 -10.18
CA TYR A 105 0.37 -4.52 -11.15
C TYR A 105 -1.09 -4.85 -11.37
#